data_AF-A0A6B2T808-F1
#
_entry.id   AF-A0A6B2T808-F1
#
_cell.length_a   1.000
_cell.length_b   1.000
_cell.length_c   1.000
_cell.angle_alpha   90.00
_cell.angle_beta   90.00
_cell.angle_gamma   90.00
#
_symmetry.space_group_name_H-M   'P 1'
#
loop_
_entity.id
_entity.type
_entity.pdbx_description
1 polymer ?
#
loop_
_entity_poly.entity_id
_entity_poly.type
_entity_poly.pdbx_seq_one_letter_code
_entity_poly.pdbx_strand_id
1 'polypeptide(L)'
;MTVGVFLAALLGVLAAAPAQAAGYRYWSFWERDGAQWTYASQGPGTARPEDGDVQGFRFSVSDDSKDSAKPRGPADFDAICAG
;
A
#
# COMPACT_ATOMS: atom_id res chain seq x y z
N MET A 1 -46.92 15.46 0.15
CA MET A 1 -45.71 14.79 -0.38
C MET A 1 -44.43 15.57 -0.09
N THR A 2 -44.41 16.90 -0.23
CA THR A 2 -43.20 17.74 -0.09
C THR A 2 -42.55 17.71 1.31
N VAL A 3 -43.34 17.71 2.39
CA VAL A 3 -42.81 17.64 3.77
C VAL A 3 -42.09 16.32 4.04
N GLY A 4 -42.61 15.20 3.53
CA GLY A 4 -41.97 13.90 3.68
C GLY A 4 -40.62 13.83 2.98
N VAL A 5 -40.51 14.46 1.81
CA VAL A 5 -39.24 14.56 1.05
C VAL A 5 -38.22 15.40 1.81
N PHE A 6 -38.64 16.56 2.35
CA PHE A 6 -37.74 17.41 3.15
C PHE A 6 -37.24 16.71 4.40
N LEU A 7 -38.11 16.01 5.13
CA LEU A 7 -37.73 15.29 6.34
C LEU A 7 -36.75 14.15 6.02
N ALA A 8 -37.00 13.39 4.94
CA ALA A 8 -36.09 12.34 4.50
C ALA A 8 -34.71 12.87 4.08
N ALA A 9 -34.68 14.02 3.39
CA ALA A 9 -33.43 14.68 3.01
C ALA A 9 -32.65 15.17 4.23
N LEU A 10 -33.33 15.79 5.22
CA LEU A 10 -32.70 16.27 6.44
C LEU A 10 -32.09 15.12 7.24
N LEU A 11 -32.83 14.02 7.39
CA LEU A 11 -32.35 12.81 8.06
C LEU A 11 -31.16 12.18 7.33
N GLY A 12 -31.17 12.17 5.99
CA GLY A 12 -30.04 11.68 5.19
C GLY A 12 -28.76 12.49 5.43
N VAL A 13 -28.86 13.81 5.55
CA VAL A 13 -27.71 14.68 5.87
C VAL A 13 -27.23 14.47 7.31
N LEU A 14 -28.16 14.36 8.27
CA LEU A 14 -27.84 14.17 9.68
C LEU A 14 -27.27 12.77 9.99
N ALA A 15 -27.62 11.76 9.22
CA ALA A 15 -27.13 10.39 9.36
C ALA A 15 -25.83 10.11 8.57
N ALA A 16 -25.29 11.11 7.86
CA ALA A 16 -24.03 10.96 7.13
C ALA A 16 -22.85 10.82 8.10
N ALA A 17 -22.45 9.58 8.38
CA ALA A 17 -21.22 9.29 9.11
C ALA A 17 -19.99 9.49 8.20
N PRO A 18 -18.84 9.92 8.75
CA PRO A 18 -17.62 9.97 7.97
C PRO A 18 -17.26 8.58 7.45
N ALA A 19 -16.67 8.50 6.25
CA ALA A 19 -16.20 7.24 5.69
C ALA A 19 -14.82 6.91 6.28
N GLN A 20 -14.77 5.93 7.18
CA GLN A 20 -13.52 5.55 7.85
C GLN A 20 -12.72 4.66 6.89
N ALA A 21 -11.63 5.20 6.35
CA ALA A 21 -10.64 4.39 5.68
C ALA A 21 -9.86 3.60 6.74
N ALA A 22 -9.96 2.27 6.72
CA ALA A 22 -9.23 1.38 7.62
C ALA A 22 -7.71 1.33 7.39
N GLY A 23 -7.12 2.38 6.79
CA GLY A 23 -5.72 2.47 6.39
C GLY A 23 -5.55 2.88 4.91
N TYR A 24 -4.33 3.26 4.55
CA TYR A 24 -3.96 3.64 3.18
C TYR A 24 -3.74 2.38 2.32
N ARG A 25 -4.25 2.39 1.09
CA ARG A 25 -4.05 1.33 0.10
C ARG A 25 -3.06 1.79 -0.94
N TYR A 26 -1.85 1.24 -0.91
CA TYR A 26 -0.80 1.67 -1.81
C TYR A 26 0.22 0.57 -2.05
N TRP A 27 1.07 0.79 -3.06
CA TRP A 27 2.23 -0.03 -3.32
C TRP A 27 3.42 0.51 -2.52
N SER A 28 3.90 -0.28 -1.57
CA SER A 28 5.16 0.00 -0.86
C SER A 28 6.34 -0.53 -1.67
N PHE A 29 7.48 0.16 -1.57
CA PHE A 29 8.72 -0.15 -2.26
C PHE A 29 9.78 -0.60 -1.25
N TRP A 30 10.48 -1.68 -1.60
CA TRP A 30 11.37 -2.40 -0.70
C TRP A 30 12.69 -2.71 -1.37
N GLU A 31 13.76 -2.61 -0.59
CA GLU A 31 15.11 -3.06 -0.94
C GLU A 31 15.38 -4.37 -0.22
N ARG A 32 16.04 -5.30 -0.92
CA ARG A 32 16.51 -6.55 -0.34
C ARG A 32 17.92 -6.37 0.22
N ASP A 33 18.08 -6.53 1.52
CA ASP A 33 19.39 -6.58 2.19
C ASP A 33 19.65 -8.03 2.63
N GLY A 34 20.41 -8.76 1.81
CA GLY A 34 20.63 -10.19 1.94
C GLY A 34 19.31 -10.98 2.00
N ALA A 35 18.96 -11.50 3.16
CA ALA A 35 17.73 -12.27 3.37
C ALA A 35 16.53 -11.44 3.88
N GLN A 36 16.70 -10.13 4.05
CA GLN A 36 15.73 -9.26 4.71
C GLN A 36 15.15 -8.21 3.77
N TRP A 37 13.89 -7.87 3.98
CA TRP A 37 13.25 -6.74 3.33
C TRP A 37 13.35 -5.49 4.22
N THR A 38 13.88 -4.44 3.63
CA THR A 38 14.02 -3.10 4.22
C THR A 38 13.14 -2.13 3.42
N TYR A 39 12.37 -1.30 4.13
CA TYR A 39 11.53 -0.30 3.47
C TYR A 39 12.46 0.70 2.77
N ALA A 40 12.25 0.94 1.48
CA ALA A 40 13.18 1.74 0.69
C ALA A 40 13.21 3.20 1.17
N SER A 41 14.40 3.76 1.29
CA SER A 41 14.59 5.17 1.63
C SER A 41 14.39 6.10 0.44
N GLN A 42 14.42 5.55 -0.78
CA GLN A 42 14.24 6.25 -2.05
C GLN A 42 13.04 5.68 -2.82
N GLY A 43 12.51 6.46 -3.75
CA GLY A 43 11.46 5.99 -4.66
C GLY A 43 12.03 5.14 -5.81
N PRO A 44 11.20 4.30 -6.45
CA PRO A 44 11.62 3.39 -7.53
C PRO A 44 12.12 4.12 -8.80
N GLY A 45 11.76 5.39 -8.99
CA GLY A 45 12.28 6.21 -10.11
C GLY A 45 13.66 6.81 -9.85
N THR A 46 14.16 6.73 -8.61
CA THR A 46 15.46 7.29 -8.20
C THR A 46 16.47 6.21 -7.84
N ALA A 47 16.01 5.11 -7.23
CA ALA A 47 16.87 3.99 -6.86
C ALA A 47 17.68 3.47 -8.06
N ARG A 48 18.93 3.11 -7.82
CA ARG A 48 19.87 2.54 -8.79
C ARG A 48 20.45 1.24 -8.21
N PRO A 49 19.74 0.11 -8.37
CA PRO A 49 20.22 -1.18 -7.89
C PRO A 49 21.47 -1.63 -8.65
N GLU A 50 22.35 -2.35 -7.97
CA GLU A 50 23.50 -3.04 -8.56
C GLU A 50 23.06 -4.35 -9.24
N ASP A 51 23.97 -4.97 -9.99
CA ASP A 51 23.71 -6.30 -10.56
C ASP A 51 23.57 -7.33 -9.43
N GLY A 52 22.53 -8.17 -9.50
CA GLY A 52 22.19 -9.11 -8.42
C GLY A 52 21.24 -8.55 -7.36
N ASP A 53 20.97 -7.24 -7.33
CA ASP A 53 20.02 -6.66 -6.38
C ASP A 53 18.57 -7.06 -6.70
N VAL A 54 17.78 -7.24 -5.64
CA VAL A 54 16.35 -7.57 -5.76
C VAL A 54 15.50 -6.46 -5.16
N GLN A 55 14.71 -5.81 -6.00
CA GLN A 55 13.74 -4.79 -5.57
C GLN A 55 12.33 -5.37 -5.44
N GLY A 56 11.61 -4.95 -4.41
CA GLY A 56 10.29 -5.47 -4.07
C GLY A 56 9.19 -4.43 -4.13
N PHE A 57 8.03 -4.84 -4.64
CA PHE A 57 6.78 -4.06 -4.54
C PHE A 57 5.73 -4.86 -3.78
N ARG A 58 5.03 -4.20 -2.86
CA ARG A 58 3.94 -4.84 -2.10
C ARG A 58 2.73 -3.94 -1.98
N PHE A 59 1.63 -4.37 -2.61
CA PHE A 59 0.31 -3.79 -2.39
C PHE A 59 -0.31 -4.34 -1.11
N SER A 60 -0.68 -3.44 -0.20
CA SER A 60 -1.37 -3.75 1.05
C SER A 60 -2.19 -2.56 1.56
N VAL A 61 -3.03 -2.80 2.55
CA VAL A 61 -3.57 -1.76 3.44
C VAL A 61 -2.55 -1.58 4.56
N SER A 62 -2.09 -0.35 4.80
CA SER A 62 -1.16 -0.02 5.88
C SER A 62 -1.49 1.36 6.46
N ASP A 63 -1.28 1.58 7.75
CA ASP A 63 -1.46 2.89 8.38
C ASP A 63 -0.33 3.85 8.00
N ASP A 64 0.92 3.37 7.97
CA ASP A 64 2.08 4.09 7.46
C ASP A 64 3.14 3.15 6.85
N SER A 65 4.36 3.65 6.64
CA SER A 65 5.48 2.88 6.09
C SER A 65 6.04 1.85 7.07
N LYS A 66 5.99 2.09 8.38
CA LYS A 66 6.52 1.20 9.41
C LYS A 66 5.69 -0.07 9.54
N ASP A 67 4.38 0.04 9.33
CA ASP A 67 3.44 -1.07 9.41
C ASP A 67 3.16 -1.74 8.06
N SER A 68 3.86 -1.35 7.01
CA SER A 68 3.63 -1.91 5.68
C SER A 68 4.04 -3.36 5.57
N ALA A 69 3.17 -4.15 4.95
CA ALA A 69 3.46 -5.55 4.70
C ALA A 69 4.68 -5.68 3.79
N LYS A 70 5.57 -6.61 4.12
CA LYS A 70 6.76 -6.94 3.32
C LYS A 70 6.37 -7.77 2.08
N PRO A 71 7.19 -7.75 1.01
CA PRO A 71 7.05 -8.69 -0.10
C PRO A 71 7.16 -10.14 0.38
N ARG A 72 6.49 -11.05 -0.34
CA ARG A 72 6.33 -12.46 0.04
C ARG A 72 7.16 -13.37 -0.87
N GLY A 73 7.49 -14.55 -0.38
CA GLY A 73 8.17 -15.60 -1.16
C GLY A 73 9.70 -15.46 -1.15
N PRO A 74 10.40 -16.44 -1.77
CA PRO A 74 11.84 -16.32 -2.02
C PRO A 74 12.12 -15.11 -2.92
N ALA A 75 13.26 -14.48 -2.70
CA ALA A 75 13.70 -13.27 -3.39
C ALA A 75 15.16 -13.44 -3.82
N ASP A 76 15.47 -14.61 -4.38
CA ASP A 76 16.77 -14.94 -4.94
C ASP A 76 16.84 -14.42 -6.37
N PHE A 77 17.92 -13.68 -6.69
CA PHE A 77 18.07 -13.00 -7.96
C PHE A 77 18.12 -13.99 -9.13
N ASP A 78 18.97 -15.01 -9.04
CA ASP A 78 19.16 -15.99 -10.11
C ASP A 78 17.85 -16.74 -10.39
N ALA A 79 17.12 -17.16 -9.36
CA ALA A 79 15.82 -17.80 -9.52
C ALA A 79 14.76 -16.90 -10.16
N ILE A 80 14.78 -15.59 -9.90
CA ILE A 80 13.86 -14.62 -10.53
C ILE A 80 14.22 -14.41 -12.01
N CYS A 81 15.52 -14.37 -12.33
CA CYS A 81 16.04 -14.02 -13.64
C CYS A 81 16.27 -15.22 -14.59
N ALA A 82 16.05 -16.46 -14.15
CA ALA A 82 16.30 -17.69 -14.93
C ALA A 82 15.35 -17.96 -16.12
N GLY A 83 14.73 -16.92 -16.70
CA GLY A 83 13.77 -17.02 -17.81
C GLY A 83 14.37 -17.46 -19.14
#